data_AF-A0A2W3Z305-F1
#
_entry.id   AF-A0A2W3Z305-F1
#
_cell.length_a   1.000
_cell.length_b   1.000
_cell.length_c   1.000
_cell.angle_alpha   90.00
_cell.angle_beta   90.00
_cell.angle_gamma   90.00
#
_symmetry.space_group_name_H-M   'P 1'
#
loop_
_entity.id
_entity.type
_entity.pdbx_description
1 polymer ?
#
loop_
_entity_poly.entity_id
_entity_poly.type
_entity_poly.pdbx_seq_one_letter_code
_entity_poly.pdbx_strand_id
1 'polypeptide(L)'
;MSDQNILEEVKRTLEIEDTDLDSQLTDFIKRTTQQLNVRLGFLEAVPDVLSYIVVECTIKRFNRKGNEGMNSYGQEGETINYGKLLDEFQDDIDAWKSKEEAKKNVSPRKGVARFI
;
A
#
# COMPACT_ATOMS: atom_id res chain seq x y z
N MET A 1 11.33 0.47 0.05
CA MET A 1 11.26 1.46 -1.03
C MET A 1 10.85 2.78 -0.40
N SER A 2 11.62 3.84 -0.59
CA SER A 2 11.32 5.16 0.00
C SER A 2 10.12 5.81 -0.69
N ASP A 3 9.37 6.65 0.04
CA ASP A 3 8.21 7.39 -0.49
C ASP A 3 8.54 8.20 -1.76
N GLN A 4 9.74 8.79 -1.83
CA GLN A 4 10.19 9.50 -3.03
C GLN A 4 10.27 8.57 -4.25
N ASN A 5 10.75 7.34 -4.09
CA ASN A 5 10.84 6.40 -5.21
C ASN A 5 9.45 5.98 -5.70
N ILE A 6 8.49 5.86 -4.78
CA ILE A 6 7.07 5.57 -5.10
C ILE A 6 6.48 6.75 -5.87
N LEU A 7 6.75 7.99 -5.45
CA LEU A 7 6.29 9.19 -6.16
C LEU A 7 6.83 9.24 -7.59
N GLU A 8 8.14 9.06 -7.79
CA GLU A 8 8.75 9.06 -9.13
C GLU A 8 8.18 7.96 -10.03
N GLU A 9 7.92 6.78 -9.48
CA GLU A 9 7.30 5.67 -10.22
C GLU A 9 5.86 5.98 -10.62
N VAL A 10 5.05 6.51 -9.70
CA VAL A 10 3.67 6.94 -9.97
C VAL A 10 3.64 8.02 -11.05
N LYS A 11 4.51 9.03 -10.96
CA LYS A 11 4.60 10.11 -11.95
C LYS A 11 4.95 9.58 -13.34
N ARG A 12 5.95 8.71 -13.42
CA ARG A 12 6.36 8.06 -14.67
C ARG A 12 5.21 7.25 -15.29
N THR A 13 4.45 6.52 -14.48
CA THR A 13 3.33 5.70 -14.98
C THR A 13 2.12 6.55 -15.42
N LEU A 14 1.92 7.71 -14.80
CA LEU A 14 0.86 8.65 -15.16
C LEU A 14 1.27 9.65 -16.26
N GLU A 15 2.50 9.56 -16.78
CA GLU A 15 3.07 10.50 -17.76
C GLU A 15 3.04 11.96 -17.26
N ILE A 16 3.25 12.16 -15.95
CA ILE A 16 3.30 13.49 -15.31
C ILE A 16 4.75 13.95 -15.21
N GLU A 17 5.10 15.00 -15.97
CA GLU A 17 6.45 15.56 -15.99
C GLU A 17 6.63 16.75 -15.03
N ASP A 18 5.54 17.45 -14.68
CA ASP A 18 5.57 18.59 -13.76
C ASP A 18 5.58 18.18 -12.28
N THR A 19 5.66 19.18 -11.41
CA THR A 19 5.65 19.00 -9.94
C THR A 19 4.37 19.49 -9.28
N ASP A 20 3.38 19.94 -10.06
CA ASP A 20 2.19 20.61 -9.52
C ASP A 20 1.32 19.64 -8.71
N LEU A 21 1.37 18.35 -9.09
CA LEU A 21 0.61 17.27 -8.46
C LEU A 21 1.41 16.53 -7.37
N ASP A 22 2.67 16.86 -7.14
CA ASP A 22 3.55 16.12 -6.21
C ASP A 22 3.00 16.10 -4.78
N SER A 23 2.48 17.24 -4.31
CA SER A 23 1.87 17.34 -2.98
C SER A 23 0.66 16.41 -2.84
N GLN A 24 -0.18 16.37 -3.86
CA GLN A 24 -1.38 15.53 -3.88
C GLN A 24 -1.06 14.04 -4.00
N LEU A 25 -0.12 13.68 -4.88
CA LEU A 25 0.36 12.31 -5.03
C LEU A 25 1.03 11.82 -3.75
N THR A 26 1.83 12.66 -3.10
CA THR A 26 2.44 12.37 -1.79
C THR A 26 1.39 12.09 -0.72
N ASP A 27 0.30 12.88 -0.68
CA ASP A 27 -0.80 12.66 0.25
C ASP A 27 -1.53 11.34 0.00
N PHE A 28 -1.68 10.93 -1.26
CA PHE A 28 -2.25 9.63 -1.60
C PHE A 28 -1.33 8.48 -1.18
N ILE A 29 -0.04 8.58 -1.48
CA ILE A 29 0.98 7.61 -1.07
C ILE A 29 0.96 7.42 0.44
N LYS A 30 1.00 8.51 1.22
CA LYS A 30 0.96 8.47 2.69
C LYS A 30 -0.27 7.75 3.23
N ARG A 31 -1.46 8.10 2.72
CA ARG A 31 -2.72 7.49 3.19
C ARG A 31 -2.80 6.01 2.83
N THR A 32 -2.37 5.63 1.62
CA THR A 32 -2.34 4.24 1.17
C THR A 32 -1.34 3.42 1.99
N THR A 33 -0.15 3.98 2.26
CA THR A 33 0.88 3.37 3.11
C THR A 33 0.35 3.12 4.52
N GLN A 34 -0.33 4.10 5.12
CA GLN A 34 -0.94 3.94 6.44
C GLN A 34 -2.01 2.84 6.46
N GLN A 35 -2.86 2.77 5.43
CA GLN A 35 -3.89 1.73 5.34
C GLN A 35 -3.28 0.33 5.17
N LEU A 36 -2.25 0.20 4.35
CA LEU A 36 -1.52 -1.05 4.17
C LEU A 36 -0.81 -1.48 5.45
N ASN A 37 -0.16 -0.54 6.16
CA ASN A 37 0.45 -0.80 7.47
C ASN A 37 -0.55 -1.33 8.48
N VAL A 38 -1.75 -0.75 8.55
CA VAL A 38 -2.83 -1.26 9.42
C VAL A 38 -3.22 -2.69 9.00
N ARG A 39 -3.42 -2.94 7.70
CA ARG A 39 -3.75 -4.28 7.17
C ARG A 39 -2.67 -5.31 7.48
N LEU A 40 -1.39 -4.93 7.48
CA LEU A 40 -0.27 -5.81 7.79
C LEU A 40 -0.03 -6.05 9.29
N GLY A 41 -0.92 -5.53 10.14
CA GLY A 41 -0.82 -5.71 11.60
C GLY A 41 -0.13 -4.54 12.30
N PHE A 42 -0.43 -3.30 11.88
CA PHE A 42 0.10 -2.06 12.45
C PHE A 42 1.63 -1.95 12.37
N LEU A 43 2.20 -2.29 11.22
CA LEU A 43 3.62 -2.09 10.97
C LEU A 43 3.99 -0.60 10.91
N GLU A 44 5.22 -0.26 11.29
CA GLU A 44 5.73 1.11 11.17
C GLU A 44 6.04 1.49 9.72
N ALA A 45 6.44 0.51 8.89
CA ALA A 45 6.78 0.71 7.50
C ALA A 45 6.30 -0.45 6.62
N VAL A 46 5.93 -0.12 5.37
CA VAL A 46 5.53 -1.11 4.37
C VAL A 46 6.78 -1.87 3.90
N PRO A 47 6.76 -3.21 3.91
CA PRO A 47 7.84 -4.02 3.36
C PRO A 47 8.06 -3.73 1.87
N ASP A 48 9.31 -3.69 1.43
CA ASP A 48 9.69 -3.42 0.04
C ASP A 48 8.99 -4.33 -0.98
N VAL A 49 8.76 -5.59 -0.63
CA VAL A 49 8.07 -6.55 -1.51
C VAL A 49 6.59 -6.23 -1.73
N LEU A 50 5.99 -5.35 -0.93
CA LEU A 50 4.61 -4.91 -1.02
C LEU A 50 4.48 -3.44 -1.46
N SER A 51 5.59 -2.74 -1.77
CA SER A 51 5.53 -1.32 -2.13
C SER A 51 4.77 -1.06 -3.44
N TYR A 52 4.71 -2.05 -4.35
CA TYR A 52 3.92 -1.96 -5.58
C TYR A 52 2.42 -1.75 -5.32
N ILE A 53 1.89 -2.29 -4.21
CA ILE A 53 0.49 -2.07 -3.80
C ILE A 53 0.23 -0.57 -3.60
N VAL A 54 1.19 0.13 -2.99
CA VAL A 54 1.09 1.57 -2.76
C VAL A 54 1.08 2.34 -4.07
N VAL A 55 1.91 1.94 -5.04
CA VAL A 55 1.98 2.52 -6.39
C VAL A 55 0.63 2.35 -7.10
N GLU A 56 0.15 1.12 -7.23
CA GLU A 56 -1.09 0.77 -7.93
C GLU A 56 -2.32 1.47 -7.34
N CYS A 57 -2.48 1.43 -6.01
CA CYS A 57 -3.58 2.11 -5.34
C CYS A 57 -3.50 3.64 -5.51
N THR A 58 -2.30 4.23 -5.54
CA THR A 58 -2.11 5.67 -5.75
C THR A 58 -2.54 6.07 -7.16
N ILE A 59 -2.13 5.32 -8.19
CA ILE A 59 -2.52 5.52 -9.59
C ILE A 59 -4.05 5.44 -9.73
N LYS A 60 -4.67 4.38 -9.18
CA LYS A 60 -6.14 4.21 -9.22
C LYS A 60 -6.88 5.37 -8.56
N ARG A 61 -6.38 5.84 -7.41
CA ARG A 61 -6.97 6.97 -6.68
C ARG A 61 -6.85 8.28 -7.46
N PHE A 62 -5.72 8.50 -8.13
CA PHE A 62 -5.52 9.65 -9.01
C PHE A 62 -6.48 9.61 -10.20
N ASN A 63 -6.54 8.47 -10.92
CA ASN A 63 -7.41 8.30 -12.08
C ASN A 63 -8.89 8.46 -11.71
N ARG A 64 -9.33 7.92 -10.56
CA ARG A 64 -10.70 8.11 -10.07
C ARG A 64 -11.02 9.59 -9.85
N LYS A 65 -10.14 10.32 -9.15
CA LYS A 65 -10.33 11.75 -8.87
C LYS A 65 -10.30 12.60 -10.15
N GLY A 66 -9.45 12.26 -11.11
CA GLY A 66 -9.43 12.92 -12.42
C GLY A 66 -10.73 12.71 -13.20
N ASN A 67 -11.29 11.50 -13.15
CA ASN A 67 -12.53 11.17 -13.84
C ASN A 67 -13.79 11.77 -13.17
N GLU A 68 -13.75 12.03 -11.86
CA GLU A 68 -14.83 12.73 -11.12
C GLU A 68 -15.04 14.17 -11.61
N GLY A 69 -14.01 14.84 -12.15
CA GLY A 69 -14.13 16.18 -12.75
C GLY A 69 -14.74 16.19 -14.15
N MET A 70 -14.55 15.11 -14.92
CA MET A 70 -15.00 14.99 -16.32
C MET A 70 -16.44 14.46 -16.42
N ASN A 71 -16.86 13.66 -15.44
CA ASN A 71 -18.18 13.04 -15.34
C ASN A 71 -19.11 13.83 -14.39
N SER A 72 -19.14 15.16 -14.50
CA SER A 72 -20.07 16.04 -13.75
C SER A 72 -21.53 15.84 -14.17
N TYR A 73 -22.02 14.60 -14.19
CA TYR A 73 -23.42 14.22 -14.26
C TYR A 73 -23.58 12.82 -13.66
N GLY A 74 -24.16 12.78 -12.46
CA GLY A 74 -24.84 11.58 -11.97
C GLY A 74 -24.29 10.99 -10.68
N GLN A 75 -25.08 11.19 -9.62
CA GLN A 75 -25.27 10.28 -8.50
C GLN A 75 -24.26 10.31 -7.35
N GLU A 76 -24.71 11.01 -6.31
CA GLU A 76 -25.01 10.39 -5.01
C GLU A 76 -23.92 9.44 -4.47
N GLY A 77 -23.01 10.02 -3.70
CA GLY A 77 -22.63 9.47 -2.40
C GLY A 77 -22.26 8.00 -2.37
N GLU A 78 -21.36 7.54 -3.25
CA GLU A 78 -20.53 6.41 -2.84
C GLU A 78 -19.68 6.88 -1.67
N THR A 79 -20.07 6.46 -0.46
CA THR A 79 -19.16 6.46 0.68
C THR A 79 -17.92 5.72 0.19
N ILE A 80 -16.85 6.47 -0.12
CA ILE A 80 -15.61 5.92 -0.63
C ILE A 80 -15.12 5.00 0.46
N ASN A 81 -15.43 3.73 0.32
CA ASN A 81 -15.03 2.72 1.27
C ASN A 81 -13.54 2.53 1.00
N TYR A 82 -12.70 3.37 1.60
CA TYR A 82 -11.25 3.38 1.43
C TYR A 82 -10.64 1.98 1.64
N GLY A 83 -11.35 1.08 2.34
CA GLY A 83 -11.01 -0.33 2.44
C GLY A 83 -10.93 -1.08 1.10
N LYS A 84 -11.74 -0.73 0.09
CA LYS A 84 -11.83 -1.50 -1.18
C LYS A 84 -10.58 -1.48 -2.06
N LEU A 85 -9.76 -0.43 -1.97
CA LEU A 85 -8.56 -0.28 -2.80
C LEU A 85 -7.53 -1.39 -2.53
N LEU A 86 -7.48 -1.88 -1.30
CA LEU A 86 -6.53 -2.91 -0.87
C LEU A 86 -7.11 -4.33 -0.99
N ASP A 87 -8.42 -4.46 -1.24
CA ASP A 87 -9.09 -5.76 -1.25
C ASP A 87 -8.62 -6.64 -2.42
N GLU A 88 -8.21 -6.05 -3.55
CA GLU A 88 -7.64 -6.80 -4.68
C GLU A 88 -6.27 -7.42 -4.37
N PHE A 89 -5.56 -6.90 -3.36
CA PHE A 89 -4.25 -7.36 -2.92
C PHE A 89 -4.34 -8.20 -1.65
N GLN A 90 -5.55 -8.63 -1.27
CA GLN A 90 -5.76 -9.36 -0.02
C GLN A 90 -4.99 -10.69 -0.01
N ASP A 91 -4.95 -11.41 -1.13
CA ASP A 91 -4.17 -12.64 -1.28
C ASP A 91 -2.66 -12.41 -1.05
N ASP A 92 -2.10 -11.34 -1.62
CA ASP A 92 -0.68 -11.00 -1.46
C ASP A 92 -0.34 -10.60 -0.02
N ILE A 93 -1.22 -9.81 0.61
CA ILE A 93 -1.12 -9.41 2.01
C ILE A 93 -1.13 -10.65 2.93
N ASP A 94 -2.04 -11.59 2.68
CA ASP A 94 -2.18 -12.80 3.49
C ASP A 94 -1.04 -13.79 3.26
N ALA A 95 -0.55 -13.91 2.02
CA ALA A 95 0.66 -14.67 1.70
C ALA A 95 1.88 -14.11 2.43
N TRP A 96 2.03 -12.77 2.46
CA TRP A 96 3.11 -12.12 3.20
C TRP A 96 3.01 -12.38 4.72
N LYS A 97 1.82 -12.20 5.31
CA LYS A 97 1.61 -12.46 6.75
C LYS A 97 1.92 -13.90 7.13
N SER A 98 1.43 -14.86 6.34
CA SER A 98 1.67 -16.29 6.56
C SER A 98 3.16 -16.62 6.56
N LYS A 99 3.92 -16.00 5.63
CA LYS A 99 5.38 -16.15 5.57
C LYS A 99 6.07 -15.57 6.81
N GLU A 100 5.63 -14.41 7.29
CA GLU A 100 6.19 -13.80 8.50
C GLU A 100 5.89 -14.61 9.77
N GLU A 101 4.68 -15.17 9.90
CA GLU A 101 4.33 -16.07 10.99
C GLU A 101 5.15 -17.36 10.95
N ALA A 102 5.33 -17.95 9.76
CA ALA A 102 6.16 -19.12 9.57
C ALA A 102 7.62 -18.85 10.01
N LYS A 103 8.20 -17.70 9.66
CA LYS A 103 9.55 -17.32 10.11
C LYS A 103 9.65 -17.21 11.63
N LYS A 104 8.64 -16.64 12.30
CA LYS A 104 8.60 -16.54 13.77
C LYS A 104 8.59 -17.92 14.43
N ASN A 105 7.86 -18.87 13.85
CA ASN A 105 7.73 -20.24 14.38
C ASN A 105 8.95 -21.15 14.11
N VAL A 106 9.85 -20.76 13.20
CA VAL A 106 11.08 -21.51 12.87
C VAL A 106 12.27 -21.12 13.77
N SER A 107 12.14 -20.14 14.66
CA SER A 107 13.18 -19.85 15.65
C SER A 107 13.42 -21.09 16.53
N PRO A 108 14.64 -21.67 16.54
CA PRO A 108 14.86 -22.98 17.11
C PRO A 108 14.60 -22.94 18.61
N ARG A 109 13.83 -23.93 19.12
CA ARG A 109 13.80 -24.28 20.54
C ARG A 109 15.25 -24.32 21.02
N LYS A 110 15.66 -23.37 21.87
CA LYS A 110 16.97 -23.35 22.53
C LYS A 110 17.22 -24.75 23.10
N GLY A 111 18.05 -25.51 22.41
CA GLY A 111 18.29 -26.91 22.67
C GLY A 111 19.19 -27.07 23.89
N VAL A 112 18.72 -27.92 24.80
CA VAL A 112 19.46 -28.78 25.71
C VAL A 112 20.31 -28.06 26.78
N ALA A 113 19.74 -27.96 27.98
CA ALA A 113 20.52 -27.84 29.21
C ALA A 113 21.32 -29.13 29.40
N ARG A 114 22.65 -29.03 29.33
CA ARG A 114 23.59 -30.10 29.67
C ARG A 114 23.65 -30.20 31.20
N PHE A 115 22.94 -31.17 31.78
CA PHE A 115 23.15 -31.54 33.17
C PHE A 115 24.15 -32.71 33.25
N ILE A 116 25.26 -32.38 33.92
CA ILE A 116 26.33 -33.16 34.56
C ILE A 116 26.51 -34.61 34.11
#